data_AF-A0A9C7UYM3-F1
#
_entry.id   AF-A0A9C7UYM3-F1
#
_cell.length_a   1.000
_cell.length_b   1.000
_cell.length_c   1.000
_cell.angle_alpha   90.00
_cell.angle_beta   90.00
_cell.angle_gamma   90.00
#
_symmetry.space_group_name_H-M   'P 1'
#
loop_
_entity.id
_entity.type
_entity.pdbx_description
1 polymer ?
#
loop_
_entity_poly.entity_id
_entity_poly.type
_entity_poly.pdbx_seq_one_letter_code
_entity_poly.pdbx_strand_id
1 'polypeptide(L)'
;MQLSGEMDDMAAFARPDFDPDEVHPEVRRFYERTADYDMAYRVHWHRGFRVGAALAARLTSRIEQLNLPGPWQSSGGPLTSELVAIDPDEDHRDGARAWIRTDGTGTAVFVAIYASHVRDGIRYVNIAVPLPWSNLSTVLHVRTLDGSVGDEDGEGTGIELTTRSETGDEGLYLRTPLGPVALPMEQRFRVAPKGDGIHAEHAMWVFGRRFLTIEYDADR
;
A
#
# COMPACT_ATOMS: atom_id res chain seq x y z
N MET A 1 18.02 -2.87 -14.04
CA MET A 1 16.79 -2.82 -14.86
C MET A 1 15.80 -2.02 -14.04
N GLN A 2 15.25 -0.93 -14.59
CA GLN A 2 14.32 -0.09 -13.83
C GLN A 2 13.00 -0.84 -13.72
N LEU A 3 12.48 -0.99 -12.49
CA LEU A 3 11.23 -1.69 -12.25
C LEU A 3 10.06 -0.74 -12.54
N SER A 4 8.94 -1.28 -13.01
CA SER A 4 7.79 -0.47 -13.41
C SER A 4 6.69 -0.43 -12.35
N GLY A 5 6.60 -1.38 -11.42
CA GLY A 5 5.51 -1.44 -10.45
C GLY A 5 5.86 -2.13 -9.12
N GLU A 6 4.89 -2.06 -8.20
CA GLU A 6 4.94 -2.59 -6.84
C GLU A 6 5.05 -4.13 -6.79
N MET A 7 4.61 -4.83 -7.84
CA MET A 7 4.77 -6.27 -8.02
C MET A 7 5.19 -6.61 -9.45
N ASP A 8 5.71 -7.82 -9.66
CA ASP A 8 6.15 -8.26 -10.99
C ASP A 8 4.98 -8.72 -11.87
N ASP A 9 4.09 -9.54 -11.30
CA ASP A 9 2.96 -10.15 -12.01
C ASP A 9 1.87 -10.52 -11.00
N MET A 10 0.64 -10.02 -11.20
CA MET A 10 -0.49 -10.36 -10.33
C MET A 10 -0.88 -11.84 -10.42
N ALA A 11 -0.56 -12.52 -11.53
CA ALA A 11 -0.81 -13.94 -11.72
C ALA A 11 -0.14 -14.80 -10.63
N ALA A 12 0.95 -14.32 -10.02
CA ALA A 12 1.63 -15.00 -8.93
C ALA A 12 0.79 -15.16 -7.65
N PHE A 13 -0.33 -14.42 -7.53
CA PHE A 13 -1.27 -14.47 -6.41
C PHE A 13 -2.47 -15.39 -6.66
N ALA A 14 -2.54 -16.04 -7.83
CA ALA A 14 -3.63 -16.96 -8.20
C ALA A 14 -3.82 -18.08 -7.17
N ARG A 15 -5.07 -18.32 -6.78
CA ARG A 15 -5.46 -19.37 -5.84
C ARG A 15 -6.95 -19.72 -6.04
N PRO A 16 -7.48 -20.82 -5.46
CA PRO A 16 -8.85 -21.26 -5.72
C PRO A 16 -9.95 -20.22 -5.44
N ASP A 17 -9.71 -19.25 -4.55
CA ASP A 17 -10.62 -18.16 -4.18
C ASP A 17 -10.21 -16.78 -4.74
N PHE A 18 -9.23 -16.71 -5.63
CA PHE A 18 -8.83 -15.48 -6.32
C PHE A 18 -8.23 -15.79 -7.69
N ASP A 19 -8.97 -15.39 -8.72
CA ASP A 19 -8.54 -15.46 -10.11
C ASP A 19 -8.05 -14.08 -10.58
N PRO A 20 -6.74 -13.90 -10.84
CA PRO A 20 -6.20 -12.65 -11.36
C PRO A 20 -6.78 -12.24 -12.72
N ASP A 21 -7.30 -13.17 -13.51
CA ASP A 21 -7.90 -12.85 -14.81
C ASP A 21 -9.31 -12.25 -14.70
N GLU A 22 -9.98 -12.43 -13.56
CA GLU A 22 -11.23 -11.72 -13.24
C GLU A 22 -10.99 -10.26 -12.83
N VAL A 23 -9.75 -9.90 -12.48
CA VAL A 23 -9.37 -8.53 -12.11
C VAL A 23 -9.30 -7.65 -13.35
N HIS A 24 -9.95 -6.48 -13.28
CA HIS A 24 -9.96 -5.50 -14.34
C HIS A 24 -8.52 -5.18 -14.82
N PRO A 25 -8.24 -5.21 -16.13
CA PRO A 25 -6.88 -5.05 -16.66
C PRO A 25 -6.17 -3.78 -16.18
N GLU A 26 -6.89 -2.68 -16.02
CA GLU A 26 -6.31 -1.43 -15.52
C GLU A 26 -5.86 -1.53 -14.05
N VAL A 27 -6.55 -2.31 -13.21
CA VAL A 27 -6.14 -2.56 -11.82
C VAL A 27 -4.89 -3.43 -11.79
N ARG A 28 -4.81 -4.47 -12.62
CA ARG A 28 -3.58 -5.28 -12.77
C ARG A 28 -2.40 -4.42 -13.19
N ARG A 29 -2.61 -3.61 -14.23
CA ARG A 29 -1.59 -2.71 -14.77
C ARG A 29 -1.13 -1.67 -13.76
N PHE A 30 -2.02 -1.13 -12.92
CA PHE A 30 -1.63 -0.22 -11.85
C PHE A 30 -0.60 -0.84 -10.89
N TYR A 31 -0.74 -2.12 -10.54
CA TYR A 31 0.20 -2.79 -9.64
C TYR A 31 1.51 -3.23 -10.32
N GLU A 32 1.44 -3.65 -11.57
CA GLU A 32 2.62 -4.10 -12.34
C GLU A 32 3.41 -2.92 -12.95
N ARG A 33 2.75 -1.76 -13.10
CA ARG A 33 3.28 -0.56 -13.75
C ARG A 33 2.95 0.72 -12.98
N THR A 34 3.01 0.68 -11.65
CA THR A 34 2.69 1.81 -10.75
C THR A 34 3.47 3.10 -11.07
N ALA A 35 4.68 3.00 -11.62
CA ALA A 35 5.48 4.15 -12.04
C ALA A 35 4.86 4.94 -13.21
N ASP A 36 3.94 4.34 -13.96
CA ASP A 36 3.24 4.98 -15.08
C ASP A 36 2.04 5.85 -14.61
N TYR A 37 1.74 5.91 -13.31
CA TYR A 37 0.57 6.61 -12.78
C TYR A 37 0.94 7.79 -11.89
N ASP A 38 0.25 8.91 -12.12
CA ASP A 38 0.24 10.06 -11.23
C ASP A 38 -0.85 9.88 -10.17
N MET A 39 -0.44 9.81 -8.90
CA MET A 39 -1.33 9.53 -7.79
C MET A 39 -1.65 10.78 -6.96
N ALA A 40 -2.93 11.13 -6.88
CA ALA A 40 -3.49 12.09 -5.94
C ALA A 40 -4.15 11.36 -4.77
N TYR A 41 -4.25 12.01 -3.61
CA TYR A 41 -4.94 11.43 -2.46
C TYR A 41 -5.66 12.48 -1.60
N ARG A 42 -6.67 12.02 -0.86
CA ARG A 42 -7.44 12.81 0.11
C ARG A 42 -7.56 12.07 1.43
N VAL A 43 -7.13 12.71 2.51
CA VAL A 43 -7.08 12.12 3.85
C VAL A 43 -8.30 12.54 4.68
N HIS A 44 -9.02 11.55 5.20
CA HIS A 44 -10.23 11.70 6.01
C HIS A 44 -10.05 11.09 7.41
N TRP A 45 -9.93 11.95 8.43
CA TRP A 45 -9.86 11.52 9.82
C TRP A 45 -11.25 11.37 10.44
N HIS A 46 -11.54 10.20 11.03
CA HIS A 46 -12.84 9.94 11.67
C HIS A 46 -12.97 10.65 13.04
N ARG A 47 -14.20 10.97 13.44
CA ARG A 47 -14.51 11.72 14.68
C ARG A 47 -13.98 10.97 15.93
N GLY A 48 -13.45 11.72 16.90
CA GLY A 48 -12.78 11.17 18.10
C GLY A 48 -11.27 11.00 17.95
N PHE A 49 -10.76 10.89 16.72
CA PHE A 49 -9.33 10.74 16.44
C PHE A 49 -8.68 12.01 15.86
N ARG A 50 -9.39 13.13 15.73
CA ARG A 50 -8.80 14.42 15.26
C ARG A 50 -7.77 14.99 16.24
N VAL A 51 -7.93 14.75 17.54
CA VAL A 51 -6.91 15.08 18.56
C VAL A 51 -5.73 14.11 18.46
N GLY A 52 -6.02 12.82 18.24
CA GLY A 52 -5.03 11.80 17.91
C GLY A 52 -4.28 12.11 16.62
N ALA A 53 -4.93 12.72 15.62
CA ALA A 53 -4.35 13.16 14.36
C ALA A 53 -3.37 14.31 14.56
N ALA A 54 -3.66 15.23 15.48
CA ALA A 54 -2.73 16.29 15.85
C ALA A 54 -1.49 15.75 16.59
N LEU A 55 -1.64 14.70 17.40
CA LEU A 55 -0.54 14.03 18.09
C LEU A 55 0.25 13.12 17.14
N ALA A 56 -0.46 12.37 16.28
CA ALA A 56 0.10 11.55 15.22
C ALA A 56 0.85 12.43 14.24
N ALA A 57 0.30 13.53 13.73
CA ALA A 57 1.04 14.50 12.91
C ALA A 57 2.28 15.07 13.60
N ARG A 58 2.38 15.05 14.93
CA ARG A 58 3.57 15.47 15.70
C ARG A 58 4.60 14.35 15.87
N LEU A 59 4.18 13.09 15.77
CA LEU A 59 5.00 11.87 15.81
C LEU A 59 5.42 11.42 14.40
N THR A 60 4.54 11.53 13.41
CA THR A 60 4.71 11.16 12.00
C THR A 60 5.29 12.28 11.16
N SER A 61 5.26 13.56 11.58
CA SER A 61 6.03 14.61 10.89
C SER A 61 7.55 14.39 10.98
N ARG A 62 8.02 13.52 11.88
CA ARG A 62 9.41 13.03 11.94
C ARG A 62 9.60 11.70 11.23
N ILE A 63 8.52 11.07 10.79
CA ILE A 63 8.50 9.87 9.96
C ILE A 63 8.05 10.37 8.58
N GLU A 64 8.92 11.12 7.92
CA GLU A 64 8.73 11.66 6.55
C GLU A 64 8.30 10.57 5.55
N GLN A 65 8.56 9.31 5.91
CA GLN A 65 8.19 8.11 5.18
C GLN A 65 6.70 7.73 5.19
N LEU A 66 5.84 8.48 5.86
CA LEU A 66 4.40 8.40 5.66
C LEU A 66 3.97 9.82 5.29
N ASN A 67 4.16 10.17 4.02
CA ASN A 67 3.74 11.46 3.45
C ASN A 67 2.20 11.55 3.37
N LEU A 68 1.54 11.32 4.50
CA LEU A 68 0.18 11.74 4.80
C LEU A 68 0.34 13.20 5.24
N PRO A 69 0.07 14.18 4.38
CA PRO A 69 0.04 15.56 4.79
C PRO A 69 -0.95 15.65 5.94
N GLY A 70 -0.53 16.37 6.97
CA GLY A 70 -1.47 16.80 7.98
C GLY A 70 -2.66 17.51 7.32
N PRO A 71 -3.82 17.60 7.99
CA PRO A 71 -5.05 18.19 7.44
C PRO A 71 -4.94 19.67 6.97
N TRP A 72 -3.73 20.24 6.96
CA TRP A 72 -3.40 21.64 6.68
C TRP A 72 -2.19 21.82 5.74
N GLN A 73 -1.65 20.77 5.12
CA GLN A 73 -0.51 20.88 4.20
C GLN A 73 -0.88 20.45 2.78
N SER A 74 -0.79 21.37 1.83
CA SER A 74 -0.66 21.06 0.41
C SER A 74 0.81 20.72 0.16
N SER A 75 1.12 19.44 -0.10
CA SER A 75 2.45 19.04 -0.55
C SER A 75 2.68 19.57 -1.97
N GLY A 76 3.38 20.70 -2.09
CA GLY A 76 3.64 21.40 -3.35
C GLY A 76 5.12 21.43 -3.69
N GLY A 77 5.53 20.58 -4.63
CA GLY A 77 6.84 20.53 -5.28
C GLY A 77 6.94 19.28 -6.17
N PRO A 78 7.67 19.32 -7.31
CA PRO A 78 7.87 18.13 -8.14
C PRO A 78 8.68 17.09 -7.35
N LEU A 79 8.13 15.88 -7.22
CA LEU A 79 8.82 14.72 -6.66
C LEU A 79 9.24 13.80 -7.80
N THR A 80 10.45 13.27 -7.75
CA THR A 80 10.87 12.18 -8.64
C THR A 80 10.61 10.86 -7.94
N SER A 81 10.07 9.88 -8.67
CA SER A 81 9.68 8.57 -8.16
C SER A 81 10.46 7.50 -8.91
N GLU A 82 11.09 6.57 -8.19
CA GLU A 82 11.83 5.45 -8.76
C GLU A 82 11.54 4.16 -7.99
N LEU A 83 11.37 3.05 -8.72
CA LEU A 83 11.36 1.70 -8.17
C LEU A 83 12.68 0.99 -8.47
N VAL A 84 13.38 0.60 -7.41
CA VAL A 84 14.71 -0.03 -7.46
C VAL A 84 14.62 -1.43 -6.87
N ALA A 85 15.10 -2.43 -7.59
CA ALA A 85 15.20 -3.79 -7.08
C ALA A 85 16.15 -3.85 -5.87
N ILE A 86 15.78 -4.62 -4.85
CA ILE A 86 16.65 -4.91 -3.71
C ILE A 86 17.37 -6.23 -3.99
N ASP A 87 18.64 -6.30 -3.59
CA ASP A 87 19.44 -7.52 -3.73
C ASP A 87 18.78 -8.67 -2.95
N PRO A 88 18.53 -9.84 -3.56
CA PRO A 88 18.00 -11.01 -2.86
C PRO A 88 18.83 -11.45 -1.66
N ASP A 89 20.13 -11.13 -1.60
CA ASP A 89 20.96 -11.43 -0.43
C ASP A 89 20.67 -10.47 0.76
N GLU A 90 20.19 -9.25 0.47
CA GLU A 90 19.79 -8.24 1.46
C GLU A 90 18.33 -8.40 1.91
N ASP A 91 17.45 -8.80 0.99
CA ASP A 91 16.05 -9.09 1.27
C ASP A 91 15.58 -10.34 0.53
N HIS A 92 15.38 -11.42 1.29
CA HIS A 92 15.11 -12.75 0.76
C HIS A 92 13.65 -12.92 0.32
N ARG A 93 12.82 -11.88 0.48
CA ARG A 93 11.42 -11.90 0.06
C ARG A 93 11.33 -11.80 -1.47
N ASP A 94 10.40 -12.54 -2.05
CA ASP A 94 10.21 -12.61 -3.49
C ASP A 94 9.90 -11.22 -4.05
N GLY A 95 10.71 -10.80 -5.03
CA GLY A 95 10.50 -9.54 -5.73
C GLY A 95 10.68 -8.30 -4.85
N ALA A 96 11.58 -8.33 -3.87
CA ALA A 96 11.84 -7.16 -3.03
C ALA A 96 12.30 -5.94 -3.87
N ARG A 97 11.64 -4.79 -3.65
CA ARG A 97 11.93 -3.53 -4.34
C ARG A 97 11.63 -2.33 -3.45
N ALA A 98 12.46 -1.30 -3.54
CA ALA A 98 12.26 -0.03 -2.87
C ALA A 98 11.57 0.95 -3.83
N TRP A 99 10.47 1.53 -3.39
CA TRP A 99 9.88 2.72 -3.98
C TRP A 99 10.44 3.95 -3.28
N ILE A 100 11.25 4.72 -4.00
CA ILE A 100 11.93 5.89 -3.49
C ILE A 100 11.31 7.12 -4.16
N ARG A 101 10.83 8.06 -3.35
CA ARG A 101 10.47 9.40 -3.83
C ARG A 101 11.47 10.41 -3.32
N THR A 102 12.03 11.22 -4.21
CA THR A 102 12.98 12.29 -3.90
C THR A 102 12.35 13.65 -4.17
N ASP A 103 12.68 14.64 -3.35
CA ASP A 103 12.36 16.03 -3.65
C ASP A 103 13.28 16.62 -4.74
N GLY A 104 13.05 17.88 -5.10
CA GLY A 104 13.88 18.61 -6.08
C GLY A 104 15.35 18.80 -5.67
N THR A 105 15.74 18.45 -4.45
CA THR A 105 17.15 18.44 -3.99
C THR A 105 17.81 17.07 -4.16
N GLY A 106 17.06 16.04 -4.57
CA GLY A 106 17.52 14.65 -4.64
C GLY A 106 17.53 13.93 -3.29
N THR A 107 16.99 14.56 -2.23
CA THR A 107 16.87 13.92 -0.92
C THR A 107 15.67 12.97 -0.95
N ALA A 108 15.87 11.71 -0.56
CA ALA A 108 14.78 10.74 -0.42
C ALA A 108 13.82 11.19 0.68
N VAL A 109 12.62 11.60 0.27
CA VAL A 109 11.56 12.05 1.17
C VAL A 109 10.63 10.90 1.57
N PHE A 110 10.60 9.82 0.79
CA PHE A 110 9.78 8.64 1.08
C PHE A 110 10.46 7.38 0.56
N VAL A 111 10.49 6.33 1.39
CA VAL A 111 10.92 4.99 0.99
C VAL A 111 9.91 3.98 1.52
N ALA A 112 9.37 3.15 0.64
CA ALA A 112 8.60 1.95 1.00
C ALA A 112 9.19 0.75 0.28
N ILE A 113 9.22 -0.40 0.95
CA ILE A 113 9.74 -1.64 0.39
C ILE A 113 8.55 -2.57 0.11
N TYR A 114 8.38 -2.93 -1.15
CA TYR A 114 7.40 -3.91 -1.61
C TYR A 114 8.08 -5.25 -1.82
N ALA A 115 7.42 -6.32 -1.42
CA ALA A 115 7.85 -7.69 -1.70
C ALA A 115 6.64 -8.62 -1.61
N SER A 116 6.87 -9.91 -1.79
CA SER A 116 5.89 -10.94 -1.46
C SER A 116 6.55 -12.11 -0.75
N HIS A 117 5.76 -12.91 -0.06
CA HIS A 117 6.20 -14.20 0.44
C HIS A 117 5.05 -15.21 0.36
N VAL A 118 5.41 -16.49 0.42
CA VAL A 118 4.44 -17.58 0.45
C VAL A 118 4.48 -18.24 1.82
N ARG A 119 3.31 -18.44 2.42
CA ARG A 119 3.14 -19.24 3.63
C ARG A 119 1.89 -20.08 3.51
N ASP A 120 2.00 -21.36 3.88
CA ASP A 120 0.88 -22.31 3.85
C ASP A 120 0.13 -22.35 2.50
N GLY A 121 0.88 -22.14 1.40
CA GLY A 121 0.35 -22.11 0.04
C GLY A 121 -0.31 -20.79 -0.39
N ILE A 122 -0.33 -19.78 0.48
CA ILE A 122 -0.90 -18.45 0.21
C ILE A 122 0.23 -17.46 -0.03
N ARG A 123 0.18 -16.73 -1.15
CA ARG A 123 1.09 -15.60 -1.41
C ARG A 123 0.51 -14.31 -0.83
N TYR A 124 1.32 -13.61 -0.04
CA TYR A 124 0.97 -12.35 0.59
C TYR A 124 1.77 -11.19 -0.01
N VAL A 125 1.14 -10.01 -0.08
CA VAL A 125 1.84 -8.76 -0.39
C VAL A 125 2.46 -8.22 0.89
N ASN A 126 3.74 -7.85 0.83
CA ASN A 126 4.44 -7.22 1.93
C ASN A 126 4.76 -5.77 1.60
N ILE A 127 4.47 -4.89 2.55
CA ILE A 127 4.87 -3.49 2.49
C ILE A 127 5.64 -3.19 3.77
N ALA A 128 6.86 -2.68 3.64
CA ALA A 128 7.71 -2.36 4.77
C ALA A 128 8.15 -0.90 4.70
N VAL A 129 7.84 -0.13 5.74
CA VAL A 129 8.24 1.27 5.88
C VAL A 129 9.35 1.34 6.93
N PRO A 130 10.59 1.70 6.55
CA PRO A 130 11.65 1.87 7.53
C PRO A 130 11.30 2.94 8.58
N LEU A 131 11.64 2.70 9.83
CA LEU A 131 11.46 3.69 10.90
C LEU A 131 12.80 3.86 11.61
N PRO A 132 13.03 4.98 12.30
CA PRO A 132 14.15 5.07 13.22
C PRO A 132 14.12 3.88 14.19
N TRP A 133 15.18 3.07 14.18
CA TRP A 133 15.37 1.88 15.04
C TRP A 133 14.31 0.77 14.90
N SER A 134 13.46 0.80 13.87
CA SER A 134 12.41 -0.19 13.66
C SER A 134 11.96 -0.28 12.20
N ASN A 135 11.03 -1.18 11.91
CA ASN A 135 10.37 -1.24 10.60
C ASN A 135 8.89 -1.53 10.82
N LEU A 136 8.02 -0.77 10.17
CA LEU A 136 6.60 -1.06 10.13
C LEU A 136 6.34 -1.97 8.94
N SER A 137 6.04 -3.23 9.20
CA SER A 137 5.77 -4.25 8.18
C SER A 137 4.28 -4.56 8.13
N THR A 138 3.67 -4.38 6.97
CA THR A 138 2.31 -4.80 6.68
C THR A 138 2.35 -6.06 5.82
N VAL A 139 1.55 -7.05 6.20
CA VAL A 139 1.28 -8.26 5.41
C VAL A 139 -0.18 -8.22 4.98
N LEU A 140 -0.41 -8.23 3.67
CA LEU A 140 -1.73 -8.07 3.06
C LEU A 140 -2.13 -9.34 2.33
N HIS A 141 -3.37 -9.77 2.58
CA HIS A 141 -4.04 -10.80 1.81
C HIS A 141 -4.80 -10.13 0.65
N VAL A 142 -4.62 -10.64 -0.58
CA VAL A 142 -5.28 -10.13 -1.79
C VAL A 142 -6.63 -10.84 -1.95
N ARG A 143 -7.70 -10.14 -2.32
CA ARG A 143 -9.03 -10.71 -2.59
C ARG A 143 -9.66 -10.00 -3.78
N THR A 144 -10.59 -10.68 -4.43
CA THR A 144 -11.49 -10.05 -5.39
C THR A 144 -12.39 -9.07 -4.63
N LEU A 145 -12.59 -7.87 -5.19
CA LEU A 145 -13.52 -6.91 -4.60
C LEU A 145 -14.96 -7.32 -4.96
N ASP A 146 -15.74 -7.73 -3.98
CA ASP A 146 -17.16 -8.06 -4.19
C ASP A 146 -17.97 -6.80 -4.57
N GLY A 147 -18.55 -6.82 -5.77
CA GLY A 147 -19.41 -5.76 -6.30
C GLY A 147 -18.70 -4.78 -7.25
N SER A 148 -19.45 -4.24 -8.21
CA SER A 148 -18.97 -3.23 -9.15
C SER A 148 -18.69 -1.92 -8.42
N VAL A 149 -17.42 -1.53 -8.34
CA VAL A 149 -17.01 -0.17 -7.99
C VAL A 149 -16.33 0.39 -9.24
N GLY A 150 -17.01 1.29 -9.96
CA GLY A 150 -16.43 1.98 -11.13
C GLY A 150 -16.67 1.29 -12.48
N ASP A 151 -17.09 2.14 -13.44
CA ASP A 151 -17.59 1.93 -14.81
C ASP A 151 -18.49 0.71 -15.10
N GLU A 152 -19.75 1.03 -15.41
CA GLU A 152 -20.79 0.12 -15.92
C GLU A 152 -20.45 -0.50 -17.30
N ASP A 153 -19.29 -0.15 -17.86
CA ASP A 153 -18.84 -0.48 -19.22
C ASP A 153 -17.63 -1.45 -19.28
N GLY A 154 -17.09 -1.90 -18.14
CA GLY A 154 -15.87 -2.72 -18.08
C GLY A 154 -16.09 -4.22 -17.78
N GLU A 155 -15.34 -5.09 -18.46
CA GLU A 155 -15.17 -6.49 -18.08
C GLU A 155 -14.13 -6.59 -16.94
N GLY A 156 -14.53 -7.12 -15.77
CA GLY A 156 -13.64 -7.43 -14.64
C GLY A 156 -13.93 -6.63 -13.37
N THR A 157 -13.38 -7.08 -12.23
CA THR A 157 -13.64 -6.52 -10.90
C THR A 157 -12.44 -5.74 -10.36
N GLY A 158 -12.67 -4.96 -9.29
CA GLY A 158 -11.57 -4.42 -8.48
C GLY A 158 -10.90 -5.49 -7.61
N ILE A 159 -9.94 -5.07 -6.78
CA ILE A 159 -9.30 -5.92 -5.77
C ILE A 159 -9.37 -5.30 -4.38
N GLU A 160 -9.32 -6.15 -3.36
CA GLU A 160 -9.15 -5.77 -1.96
C GLU A 160 -7.82 -6.33 -1.43
N LEU A 161 -6.96 -5.47 -0.88
CA LEU A 161 -5.81 -5.90 -0.09
C LEU A 161 -6.09 -5.61 1.38
N THR A 162 -6.04 -6.63 2.22
CA THR A 162 -6.55 -6.51 3.59
C THR A 162 -5.67 -7.21 4.60
N THR A 163 -5.55 -6.61 5.78
CA THR A 163 -5.04 -7.29 6.97
C THR A 163 -6.16 -7.85 7.85
N ARG A 164 -7.42 -7.72 7.40
CA ARG A 164 -8.61 -8.22 8.09
C ARG A 164 -9.04 -9.55 7.49
N SER A 165 -8.14 -10.51 7.58
CA SER A 165 -8.44 -11.90 7.27
C SER A 165 -8.15 -12.74 8.51
N GLU A 166 -8.74 -13.93 8.56
CA GLU A 166 -8.47 -14.95 9.60
C GLU A 166 -7.67 -16.12 9.01
N THR A 167 -7.01 -15.89 7.87
CA THR A 167 -6.47 -16.91 6.97
C THR A 167 -4.99 -17.20 7.18
N GLY A 168 -4.24 -16.34 7.88
CA GLY A 168 -2.84 -16.61 8.16
C GLY A 168 -2.04 -15.41 8.65
N ASP A 169 -1.06 -14.99 7.85
CA ASP A 169 0.00 -14.05 8.25
C ASP A 169 -0.33 -12.56 8.08
N GLU A 170 -1.53 -12.26 7.58
CA GLU A 170 -1.96 -10.90 7.39
C GLU A 170 -2.00 -10.10 8.71
N GLY A 171 -1.50 -8.87 8.67
CA GLY A 171 -1.35 -8.07 9.89
C GLY A 171 -0.41 -6.89 9.73
N LEU A 172 -0.37 -6.06 10.78
CA LEU A 172 0.63 -5.00 10.92
C LEU A 172 1.57 -5.39 12.05
N TYR A 173 2.87 -5.30 11.77
CA TYR A 173 3.93 -5.70 12.69
C TYR A 173 4.93 -4.56 12.83
N LEU A 174 5.27 -4.24 14.08
CA LEU A 174 6.43 -3.41 14.36
C LEU A 174 7.64 -4.34 14.57
N ARG A 175 8.55 -4.34 13.61
CA ARG A 175 9.82 -5.06 13.75
C ARG A 175 10.83 -4.19 14.49
N THR A 176 11.32 -4.71 15.59
CA THR A 176 12.35 -4.08 16.43
C THR A 176 13.58 -4.99 16.52
N PRO A 177 14.72 -4.52 17.05
CA PRO A 177 15.87 -5.38 17.34
C PRO A 177 15.55 -6.54 18.30
N LEU A 178 14.49 -6.42 19.12
CA LEU A 178 14.05 -7.45 20.05
C LEU A 178 13.11 -8.48 19.41
N GLY A 179 12.65 -8.24 18.19
CA GLY A 179 11.69 -9.09 17.47
C GLY A 179 10.49 -8.32 16.92
N PRO A 180 9.63 -9.02 16.16
CA PRO A 180 8.38 -8.47 15.64
C PRO A 180 7.30 -8.43 16.73
N VAL A 181 6.52 -7.35 16.75
CA VAL A 181 5.35 -7.18 17.61
C VAL A 181 4.13 -6.92 16.73
N ALA A 182 3.11 -7.78 16.83
CA ALA A 182 1.84 -7.55 16.17
C ALA A 182 1.15 -6.31 16.77
N LEU A 183 0.70 -5.40 15.91
CA LEU A 183 0.00 -4.19 16.31
C LEU A 183 -1.51 -4.46 16.32
N PRO A 184 -2.28 -3.86 17.25
CA PRO A 184 -3.74 -3.93 17.28
C PRO A 184 -4.34 -2.98 16.22
N MET A 185 -3.85 -3.07 14.99
CA MET A 185 -4.17 -2.22 13.86
C MET A 185 -4.52 -3.08 12.66
N GLU A 186 -5.43 -2.56 11.85
CA GLU A 186 -5.88 -3.23 10.65
C GLU A 186 -5.88 -2.23 9.49
N GLN A 187 -5.64 -2.73 8.28
CA GLN A 187 -5.69 -1.95 7.04
C GLN A 187 -6.50 -2.69 5.99
N ARG A 188 -7.15 -1.92 5.12
CA ARG A 188 -7.88 -2.43 3.97
C ARG A 188 -7.81 -1.43 2.83
N PHE A 189 -7.32 -1.88 1.70
CA PHE A 189 -7.28 -1.17 0.43
C PHE A 189 -8.34 -1.79 -0.48
N ARG A 190 -9.19 -0.97 -1.07
CA ARG A 190 -10.14 -1.37 -2.11
C ARG A 190 -9.80 -0.57 -3.34
N VAL A 191 -9.34 -1.24 -4.38
CA VAL A 191 -8.88 -0.62 -5.62
C VAL A 191 -9.80 -1.04 -6.75
N ALA A 192 -10.28 -0.07 -7.50
CA ALA A 192 -11.24 -0.29 -8.56
C ALA A 192 -10.89 0.56 -9.79
N PRO A 193 -11.26 0.11 -11.00
CA PRO A 193 -10.98 0.86 -12.21
C PRO A 193 -11.76 2.17 -12.26
N LYS A 194 -11.19 3.19 -12.92
CA LYS A 194 -11.83 4.48 -13.15
C LYS A 194 -11.26 5.10 -14.43
N GLY A 195 -11.99 5.05 -15.55
CA GLY A 195 -11.47 5.56 -16.82
C GLY A 195 -10.19 4.84 -17.25
N ASP A 196 -9.12 5.58 -17.49
CA ASP A 196 -7.77 5.05 -17.80
C ASP A 196 -6.83 4.99 -16.57
N GLY A 197 -7.43 5.01 -15.38
CA GLY A 197 -6.76 4.96 -14.10
C GLY A 197 -7.47 4.06 -13.09
N ILE A 198 -7.18 4.28 -11.81
CA ILE A 198 -7.84 3.62 -10.68
C ILE A 198 -8.33 4.61 -9.63
N HIS A 199 -9.34 4.18 -8.89
CA HIS A 199 -9.72 4.78 -7.63
C HIS A 199 -9.46 3.78 -6.50
N ALA A 200 -8.89 4.23 -5.39
CA ALA A 200 -8.67 3.38 -4.24
C ALA A 200 -9.15 4.00 -2.92
N GLU A 201 -9.83 3.21 -2.10
CA GLU A 201 -10.10 3.53 -0.69
C GLU A 201 -9.16 2.73 0.21
N HIS A 202 -8.37 3.42 1.02
CA HIS A 202 -7.58 2.83 2.10
C HIS A 202 -8.18 3.20 3.45
N ALA A 203 -8.70 2.21 4.16
CA ALA A 203 -9.22 2.37 5.50
C ALA A 203 -8.26 1.75 6.53
N MET A 204 -8.08 2.44 7.66
CA MET A 204 -7.29 1.96 8.79
C MET A 204 -8.10 1.93 10.09
N TRP A 205 -7.88 0.88 10.88
CA TRP A 205 -8.47 0.69 12.21
C TRP A 205 -7.39 0.55 13.28
N VAL A 206 -7.75 0.95 14.50
CA VAL A 206 -6.99 0.66 15.71
C VAL A 206 -7.96 0.18 16.77
N PHE A 207 -7.67 -0.96 17.39
CA PHE A 207 -8.59 -1.66 18.31
C PHE A 207 -10.03 -1.79 17.74
N GLY A 208 -10.13 -2.17 16.45
CA GLY A 208 -11.40 -2.34 15.74
C GLY A 208 -12.17 -1.06 15.40
N ARG A 209 -11.65 0.13 15.75
CA ARG A 209 -12.28 1.43 15.43
C ARG A 209 -11.60 2.09 14.25
N ARG A 210 -12.37 2.40 13.20
CA ARG A 210 -11.86 3.10 12.02
C ARG A 210 -11.45 4.51 12.40
N PHE A 211 -10.19 4.86 12.19
CA PHE A 211 -9.66 6.18 12.57
C PHE A 211 -9.25 7.02 11.36
N LEU A 212 -8.89 6.37 10.25
CA LEU A 212 -8.41 7.03 9.04
C LEU A 212 -8.99 6.35 7.80
N THR A 213 -9.39 7.16 6.84
CA THR A 213 -9.68 6.75 5.47
C THR A 213 -8.89 7.66 4.53
N ILE A 214 -8.24 7.09 3.53
CA ILE A 214 -7.55 7.82 2.48
C ILE A 214 -8.16 7.38 1.16
N GLU A 215 -8.58 8.33 0.36
CA GLU A 215 -8.99 8.09 -1.02
C GLU A 215 -7.80 8.40 -1.92
N TYR A 216 -7.56 7.57 -2.92
CA TYR A 216 -6.57 7.78 -3.95
C TYR A 216 -7.26 7.79 -5.31
N ASP A 217 -6.78 8.67 -6.17
CA ASP A 217 -7.05 8.63 -7.60
C ASP A 217 -5.69 8.54 -8.28
N ALA A 218 -5.51 7.57 -9.17
CA ALA A 218 -4.28 7.42 -9.92
C ALA A 218 -4.63 7.36 -11.40
N ASP A 219 -4.23 8.40 -12.13
CA ASP A 219 -4.45 8.56 -13.56
C ASP A 219 -3.10 8.45 -14.29
N ARG A 220 -3.11 8.19 -15.59
CA ARG A 220 -1.89 8.01 -16.40
C ARG A 220 -1.45 9.29 -17.13
#